data_AF-V5HAL6-F1
#
_entry.id   AF-V5HAL6-F1
#
_cell.length_a   1.000
_cell.length_b   1.000
_cell.length_c   1.000
_cell.angle_alpha   90.00
_cell.angle_beta   90.00
_cell.angle_gamma   90.00
#
_symmetry.space_group_name_H-M   'P 1'
#
loop_
_entity.id
_entity.type
_entity.pdbx_description
1 polymer ?
#
loop_
_entity_poly.entity_id
_entity_poly.type
_entity_poly.pdbx_seq_one_letter_code
_entity_poly.pdbx_strand_id
1 'polypeptide(L)'
;TPPDSQDEGVWKYEHLRQFCMELNGLAVKLQVCEAECNAESCTQMTATEQWIFLCAAHKTPKECPAIDYTRHTLDGAACLLNSNKYFPSRVSIKESSVAKLGSVCRRVYRIFSHAYFHHRATFDEFEKETCLCRRFTTFVTKYNLMSKDNLIVPILDEELTAGESEA
;
A
#
# COMPACT_ATOMS: atom_id res chain seq x y z
N THR A 1 -16.34 -3.03 -8.01
CA THR A 1 -17.48 -2.28 -7.42
C THR A 1 -18.14 -3.23 -6.44
N PRO A 2 -18.65 -2.80 -5.29
CA PRO A 2 -19.41 -3.69 -4.42
C PRO A 2 -20.61 -4.29 -5.19
N PRO A 3 -21.00 -5.55 -4.90
CA PRO A 3 -22.29 -6.09 -5.32
C PRO A 3 -23.45 -5.25 -4.78
N ASP A 4 -24.58 -5.22 -5.48
CA ASP A 4 -25.71 -4.31 -5.22
C ASP A 4 -26.28 -4.34 -3.78
N SER A 5 -26.02 -5.39 -3.02
CA SER A 5 -26.48 -5.57 -1.63
C SER A 5 -25.43 -5.29 -0.56
N GLN A 6 -24.21 -4.89 -0.95
CA GLN A 6 -23.08 -4.74 -0.04
C GLN A 6 -22.78 -3.28 0.29
N ASP A 7 -22.54 -3.02 1.58
CA ASP A 7 -22.12 -1.72 2.07
C ASP A 7 -20.74 -1.34 1.52
N GLU A 8 -20.60 -0.12 1.01
CA GLU A 8 -19.35 0.36 0.43
C GLU A 8 -18.23 0.50 1.48
N GLY A 9 -18.58 0.83 2.72
CA GLY A 9 -17.64 0.91 3.84
C GLY A 9 -17.03 -0.45 4.17
N VAL A 10 -17.87 -1.50 4.23
CA VAL A 10 -17.43 -2.91 4.36
C VAL A 10 -16.55 -3.31 3.17
N TRP A 11 -16.96 -2.98 1.95
CA TRP A 11 -16.20 -3.29 0.74
C TRP A 11 -14.79 -2.69 0.78
N LYS A 12 -14.69 -1.39 1.09
CA LYS A 12 -13.41 -0.68 1.21
C LYS A 12 -12.53 -1.30 2.30
N TYR A 13 -13.13 -1.63 3.45
CA TYR A 13 -12.45 -2.22 4.59
C TYR A 13 -11.85 -3.59 4.27
N GLU A 14 -12.63 -4.51 3.71
CA GLU A 14 -12.15 -5.87 3.41
C GLU A 14 -11.13 -5.88 2.27
N HIS A 15 -11.29 -5.04 1.24
CA HIS A 15 -10.27 -4.90 0.20
C HIS A 15 -8.95 -4.40 0.77
N LEU A 16 -8.98 -3.39 1.65
CA LEU A 16 -7.75 -2.90 2.27
C LEU A 16 -7.07 -3.96 3.13
N ARG A 17 -7.83 -4.79 3.86
CA ARG A 17 -7.28 -5.93 4.62
C ARG A 17 -6.61 -6.92 3.69
N GLN A 18 -7.26 -7.28 2.58
CA GLN A 18 -6.72 -8.17 1.59
C GLN A 18 -5.42 -7.62 0.98
N PHE A 19 -5.39 -6.33 0.60
CA PHE A 19 -4.17 -5.70 0.09
C PHE A 19 -3.03 -5.72 1.10
N CYS A 20 -3.29 -5.41 2.37
CA CYS A 20 -2.27 -5.53 3.42
C CYS A 20 -1.78 -6.96 3.60
N MET A 21 -2.66 -7.96 3.49
CA MET A 21 -2.28 -9.37 3.56
C MET A 21 -1.39 -9.78 2.39
N GLU A 22 -1.78 -9.46 1.16
CA GLU A 22 -1.01 -9.76 -0.06
C GLU A 22 0.35 -9.02 -0.05
N LEU A 23 0.40 -7.79 0.46
CA LEU A 23 1.63 -7.00 0.57
C LEU A 23 2.66 -7.60 1.53
N ASN A 24 2.24 -8.43 2.49
CA ASN A 24 3.21 -9.20 3.29
C ASN A 24 4.06 -10.11 2.41
N GLY A 25 3.51 -10.62 1.30
CA GLY A 25 4.27 -11.40 0.33
C GLY A 25 5.42 -10.61 -0.30
N LEU A 26 5.16 -9.36 -0.69
CA LEU A 26 6.19 -8.46 -1.19
C LEU A 26 7.22 -8.13 -0.11
N ALA A 27 6.79 -7.86 1.13
CA ALA A 27 7.70 -7.61 2.25
C ALA A 27 8.64 -8.79 2.51
N VAL A 28 8.13 -10.02 2.43
CA VAL A 28 8.95 -11.23 2.55
C VAL A 28 9.92 -11.36 1.37
N LYS A 29 9.48 -11.14 0.11
CA LYS A 29 10.40 -11.17 -1.05
C LYS A 29 11.53 -10.15 -0.90
N LEU A 30 11.21 -8.91 -0.50
CA LEU A 30 12.19 -7.86 -0.23
C LEU A 30 13.19 -8.24 0.88
N GLN A 31 12.73 -8.98 1.90
CA GLN A 31 13.57 -9.39 3.03
C GLN A 31 14.43 -10.63 2.72
N VAL A 32 13.88 -11.62 2.02
CA VAL A 32 14.57 -12.89 1.69
C VAL A 32 15.64 -12.68 0.63
N CYS A 33 15.43 -11.73 -0.28
CA CYS A 33 16.44 -11.27 -1.21
C CYS A 33 17.43 -10.32 -0.48
N GLU A 34 18.00 -10.73 0.66
CA GLU A 34 18.83 -9.93 1.60
C GLU A 34 19.92 -9.04 0.95
N ALA A 35 20.28 -9.29 -0.31
CA ALA A 35 21.15 -8.44 -1.11
C ALA A 35 20.51 -7.11 -1.57
N GLU A 36 19.19 -6.97 -1.56
CA GLU A 36 18.48 -5.82 -2.13
C GLU A 36 18.01 -4.83 -1.04
N CYS A 37 17.18 -5.23 -0.06
CA CYS A 37 16.61 -4.32 0.94
C CYS A 37 16.98 -4.70 2.39
N ASN A 38 18.02 -4.09 2.94
CA ASN A 38 18.42 -4.25 4.34
C ASN A 38 18.72 -2.89 4.99
N ALA A 39 19.04 -2.89 6.29
CA ALA A 39 19.28 -1.65 7.04
C ALA A 39 20.51 -0.86 6.57
N GLU A 40 21.40 -1.49 5.81
CA GLU A 40 22.60 -0.86 5.25
C GLU A 40 22.35 -0.33 3.83
N SER A 41 21.61 -1.08 2.99
CA SER A 41 21.27 -0.65 1.62
C SER A 41 20.16 0.40 1.60
N CYS A 42 19.17 0.28 2.50
CA CYS A 42 18.01 1.16 2.59
C CYS A 42 17.86 1.68 4.02
N THR A 43 18.80 2.53 4.42
CA THR A 43 18.86 3.16 5.76
C THR A 43 17.66 4.06 6.06
N GLN A 44 16.96 4.53 5.03
CA GLN A 44 15.79 5.39 5.11
C GLN A 44 14.69 4.91 4.16
N MET A 45 13.43 5.13 4.56
CA MET A 45 12.28 4.87 3.69
C MET A 45 12.08 6.03 2.69
N THR A 46 12.57 5.85 1.47
CA THR A 46 12.45 6.80 0.37
C THR A 46 11.84 6.14 -0.86
N ALA A 47 11.32 6.96 -1.78
CA ALA A 47 10.92 6.50 -3.12
C ALA A 47 11.53 7.35 -4.23
N THR A 48 11.80 8.63 -3.93
CA THR A 48 12.58 9.54 -4.79
C THR A 48 13.56 10.28 -3.89
N GLU A 49 14.56 10.92 -4.49
CA GLU A 49 15.57 11.71 -3.76
C GLU A 49 14.99 12.97 -3.07
N GLN A 50 13.73 13.34 -3.39
CA GLN A 50 13.13 14.59 -2.92
C GLN A 50 12.51 14.49 -1.53
N TRP A 51 12.05 13.30 -1.11
CA TRP A 51 11.24 13.16 0.11
C TRP A 51 11.54 11.88 0.89
N ILE A 52 11.68 12.03 2.21
CA ILE A 52 11.82 10.92 3.16
C ILE A 52 10.47 10.65 3.83
N PHE A 53 10.07 9.37 3.87
CA PHE A 53 8.86 8.96 4.54
C PHE A 53 9.13 8.66 6.03
N LEU A 54 8.66 9.57 6.90
CA LEU A 54 8.75 9.37 8.35
C LEU A 54 7.78 8.30 8.84
N CYS A 55 8.25 7.45 9.76
CA CYS A 55 7.51 6.35 10.35
C CYS A 55 6.58 6.83 11.47
N ALA A 56 5.28 6.54 11.34
CA ALA A 56 4.24 6.96 12.29
C ALA A 56 4.03 5.97 13.46
N ALA A 57 4.79 4.87 13.54
CA ALA A 57 4.69 3.92 14.65
C ALA A 57 5.31 4.46 15.96
N HIS A 58 6.06 5.57 15.87
CA HIS A 58 6.75 6.18 17.00
C HIS A 58 5.97 7.38 17.52
N LYS A 59 6.14 7.71 18.81
CA LYS A 59 5.48 8.87 19.47
C LYS A 59 5.72 10.17 18.70
N THR A 60 6.94 10.36 18.23
CA THR A 60 7.33 11.42 17.30
C THR A 60 7.74 10.73 16.00
N PRO A 61 7.17 11.11 14.84
CA PRO A 61 7.56 10.54 13.56
C PRO A 61 9.08 10.64 13.36
N LYS A 62 9.71 9.52 13.06
CA LYS A 62 11.17 9.45 12.87
C LYS A 62 11.51 8.64 11.64
N GLU A 63 12.76 8.76 11.21
CA GLU A 63 13.32 7.96 10.14
C GLU A 63 13.51 6.52 10.60
N CYS A 64 13.19 5.59 9.71
CA CYS A 64 13.43 4.16 9.89
C CYS A 64 14.04 3.61 8.60
N PRO A 65 14.88 2.58 8.71
CA PRO A 65 15.22 1.73 7.58
C PRO A 65 13.97 1.28 6.83
N ALA A 66 14.06 1.13 5.51
CA ALA A 66 12.90 0.83 4.68
C ALA A 66 12.21 -0.49 5.08
N ILE A 67 12.99 -1.49 5.48
CA ILE A 67 12.47 -2.77 5.97
C ILE A 67 11.70 -2.60 7.29
N ASP A 68 12.22 -1.81 8.23
CA ASP A 68 11.57 -1.51 9.50
C ASP A 68 10.30 -0.69 9.28
N TYR A 69 10.35 0.29 8.37
CA TYR A 69 9.18 1.07 7.98
C TYR A 69 8.08 0.17 7.41
N THR A 70 8.44 -0.76 6.52
CA THR A 70 7.52 -1.71 5.89
C THR A 70 6.84 -2.57 6.95
N ARG A 71 7.63 -3.16 7.86
CA ARG A 71 7.12 -3.93 8.99
C ARG A 71 6.19 -3.11 9.89
N HIS A 72 6.64 -1.96 10.36
CA HIS A 72 5.84 -1.08 11.22
C HIS A 72 4.52 -0.64 10.55
N THR A 73 4.53 -0.42 9.24
CA THR A 73 3.35 -0.03 8.48
C THR A 73 2.35 -1.19 8.37
N LEU A 74 2.82 -2.39 8.03
CA LEU A 74 2.00 -3.59 7.92
C LEU A 74 1.42 -4.02 9.27
N ASP A 75 2.26 -4.06 10.31
CA ASP A 75 1.83 -4.35 11.68
C ASP A 75 0.82 -3.30 12.16
N GLY A 76 1.10 -2.02 11.93
CA GLY A 76 0.19 -0.92 12.29
C GLY A 76 -1.15 -0.99 11.55
N ALA A 77 -1.14 -1.38 10.27
CA ALA A 77 -2.36 -1.59 9.49
C ALA A 77 -3.15 -2.78 10.03
N ALA A 78 -2.50 -3.91 10.31
CA ALA A 78 -3.12 -5.09 10.90
C ALA A 78 -3.73 -4.79 12.27
N CYS A 79 -3.01 -4.09 13.15
CA CYS A 79 -3.52 -3.69 14.47
C CYS A 79 -4.74 -2.76 14.34
N LEU A 80 -4.71 -1.77 13.45
CA LEU A 80 -5.83 -0.85 13.26
C LEU A 80 -7.06 -1.56 12.69
N LEU A 81 -6.89 -2.34 11.62
CA LEU A 81 -7.99 -2.99 10.91
C LEU A 81 -8.62 -4.12 11.73
N ASN A 82 -7.89 -4.75 12.64
CA ASN A 82 -8.44 -5.77 13.55
C ASN A 82 -8.83 -5.21 14.94
N SER A 83 -8.76 -3.89 15.15
CA SER A 83 -9.10 -3.29 16.45
C SER A 83 -10.62 -3.19 16.64
N ASN A 84 -11.16 -3.89 17.63
CA ASN A 84 -12.57 -3.77 18.03
C ASN A 84 -12.97 -2.34 18.48
N LYS A 85 -11.99 -1.50 18.84
CA LYS A 85 -12.23 -0.09 19.18
C LYS A 85 -12.65 0.73 17.95
N TYR A 86 -12.05 0.44 16.80
CA TYR A 86 -12.25 1.21 15.57
C TYR A 86 -13.14 0.48 14.57
N PHE A 87 -13.06 -0.84 14.53
CA PHE A 87 -13.86 -1.71 13.68
C PHE A 87 -14.56 -2.76 14.55
N PRO A 88 -15.61 -2.38 15.31
CA PRO A 88 -16.31 -3.28 16.23
C PRO A 88 -17.15 -4.36 15.52
N SER A 89 -17.42 -4.20 14.22
CA SER A 89 -18.14 -5.14 13.37
C SER A 89 -17.42 -5.27 12.03
N ARG A 90 -17.54 -6.44 11.41
CA ARG A 90 -17.05 -6.72 10.04
C ARG A 90 -18.14 -6.67 8.98
N VAL A 91 -19.40 -6.57 9.39
CA VAL A 91 -20.56 -6.50 8.48
C VAL A 91 -21.20 -5.12 8.47
N SER A 92 -20.77 -4.22 9.36
CA SER A 92 -21.24 -2.84 9.40
C SER A 92 -20.09 -1.94 9.86
N ILE A 93 -19.60 -1.11 8.96
CA ILE A 93 -18.48 -0.19 9.23
C ILE A 93 -19.04 1.22 9.42
N LYS A 94 -18.64 1.89 10.50
CA LYS A 94 -19.00 3.29 10.74
C LYS A 94 -18.23 4.19 9.76
N GLU A 95 -18.87 5.25 9.28
CA GLU A 95 -18.24 6.24 8.39
C GLU A 95 -16.96 6.86 8.99
N SER A 96 -16.96 7.10 10.30
CA SER A 96 -15.78 7.61 11.02
C SER A 96 -14.58 6.64 11.01
N SER A 97 -14.83 5.35 10.79
CA SER A 97 -13.80 4.33 10.62
C SER A 97 -13.32 4.26 9.16
N VAL A 98 -14.22 4.46 8.19
CA VAL A 98 -13.88 4.57 6.76
C VAL A 98 -12.91 5.72 6.51
N ALA A 99 -13.11 6.87 7.18
CA ALA A 99 -12.20 8.02 7.09
C ALA A 99 -10.73 7.70 7.47
N LYS A 100 -10.48 6.63 8.24
CA LYS A 100 -9.13 6.21 8.63
C LYS A 100 -8.42 5.40 7.54
N LEU A 101 -9.17 4.77 6.64
CA LEU A 101 -8.63 3.89 5.60
C LEU A 101 -7.66 4.64 4.68
N GLY A 102 -7.96 5.89 4.32
CA GLY A 102 -7.09 6.71 3.47
C GLY A 102 -5.68 6.90 4.05
N SER A 103 -5.56 7.03 5.37
CA SER A 103 -4.24 7.15 6.03
C SER A 103 -3.40 5.87 5.96
N VAL A 104 -4.06 4.71 5.96
CA VAL A 104 -3.42 3.41 5.79
C VAL A 104 -3.03 3.23 4.33
N CYS A 105 -3.94 3.57 3.40
CA CYS A 105 -3.67 3.47 1.96
C CYS A 105 -2.43 4.26 1.57
N ARG A 106 -2.28 5.50 2.05
CA ARG A 106 -1.09 6.33 1.79
C ARG A 106 0.20 5.68 2.28
N ARG A 107 0.19 5.04 3.45
CA ARG A 107 1.38 4.39 4.01
C ARG A 107 1.72 3.10 3.27
N VAL A 108 0.70 2.31 2.92
CA VAL A 108 0.85 1.12 2.08
C VAL A 108 1.42 1.49 0.72
N TYR A 109 0.94 2.56 0.09
CA TYR A 109 1.43 3.01 -1.22
C TYR A 109 2.92 3.38 -1.23
N ARG A 110 3.45 3.89 -0.11
CA ARG A 110 4.88 4.19 0.02
C ARG A 110 5.73 2.93 -0.09
N ILE A 111 5.24 1.78 0.37
CA ILE A 111 5.93 0.48 0.24
C ILE A 111 6.04 0.10 -1.23
N PHE A 112 4.95 0.22 -2.00
CA PHE A 112 4.99 0.00 -3.45
C PHE A 112 5.96 0.95 -4.15
N SER A 113 5.92 2.24 -3.78
CA SER A 113 6.79 3.24 -4.39
C SER A 113 8.26 2.92 -4.11
N HIS A 114 8.61 2.57 -2.87
CA HIS A 114 9.96 2.17 -2.50
C HIS A 114 10.42 0.94 -3.30
N ALA A 115 9.59 -0.11 -3.33
CA ALA A 115 9.89 -1.32 -4.09
C ALA A 115 10.09 -1.02 -5.59
N TYR A 116 9.27 -0.16 -6.18
CA TYR A 116 9.38 0.20 -7.60
C TYR A 116 10.69 0.94 -7.93
N PHE A 117 11.06 1.95 -7.15
CA PHE A 117 12.21 2.81 -7.47
C PHE A 117 13.56 2.24 -7.00
N HIS A 118 13.58 1.44 -5.94
CA HIS A 118 14.82 0.89 -5.36
C HIS A 118 15.00 -0.61 -5.60
N HIS A 119 13.92 -1.37 -5.79
CA HIS A 119 13.94 -2.84 -5.93
C HIS A 119 13.15 -3.31 -7.16
N ARG A 120 13.44 -2.70 -8.31
CA ARG A 120 12.62 -2.83 -9.52
C ARG A 120 12.43 -4.28 -9.97
N ALA A 121 13.48 -5.11 -9.91
CA ALA A 121 13.40 -6.52 -10.31
C ALA A 121 12.41 -7.30 -9.45
N THR A 122 12.53 -7.18 -8.12
CA THR A 122 11.62 -7.81 -7.16
C THR A 122 10.18 -7.29 -7.32
N PHE A 123 10.02 -5.98 -7.56
CA PHE A 123 8.71 -5.38 -7.82
C PHE A 123 8.07 -5.94 -9.08
N ASP A 124 8.78 -5.97 -10.22
CA ASP A 124 8.25 -6.42 -11.50
C ASP A 124 7.87 -7.92 -11.47
N GLU A 125 8.69 -8.76 -10.84
CA GLU A 125 8.37 -10.18 -10.66
C GLU A 125 7.08 -10.36 -9.84
N PHE A 126 6.98 -9.66 -8.72
CA PHE A 126 5.81 -9.75 -7.84
C PHE A 126 4.55 -9.17 -8.51
N GLU A 127 4.67 -8.06 -9.23
CA GLU A 127 3.56 -7.42 -9.92
C GLU A 127 3.07 -8.26 -11.10
N LYS A 128 3.98 -8.94 -11.82
CA LYS A 128 3.63 -9.88 -12.89
C LYS A 128 2.77 -11.04 -12.38
N GLU A 129 3.01 -11.50 -11.16
CA GLU A 129 2.27 -12.62 -10.56
C GLU A 129 0.93 -12.18 -9.94
N THR A 130 0.90 -11.01 -9.28
CA THR A 130 -0.20 -10.63 -8.39
C THR A 130 -1.04 -9.45 -8.88
N CYS A 131 -0.48 -8.63 -9.78
CA CYS A 131 -1.01 -7.32 -10.18
C CYS A 131 -1.41 -6.45 -8.97
N LEU A 132 -0.71 -6.60 -7.84
CA LEU A 132 -1.14 -6.06 -6.56
C LEU A 132 -1.14 -4.53 -6.56
N CYS A 133 -0.05 -3.92 -7.04
CA CYS A 133 0.09 -2.48 -7.05
C CYS A 133 -0.90 -1.84 -8.04
N ARG A 134 -1.13 -2.46 -9.20
CA ARG A 134 -2.17 -2.05 -10.15
C ARG A 134 -3.56 -2.11 -9.52
N ARG A 135 -3.95 -3.25 -8.96
CA ARG A 135 -5.25 -3.44 -8.29
C ARG A 135 -5.44 -2.43 -7.16
N PHE A 136 -4.39 -2.18 -6.38
CA PHE A 136 -4.40 -1.21 -5.30
C PHE A 136 -4.57 0.22 -5.82
N THR A 137 -3.83 0.62 -6.85
CA THR A 137 -3.89 1.96 -7.45
C THR A 137 -5.27 2.26 -8.04
N THR A 138 -5.85 1.29 -8.76
CA THR A 138 -7.23 1.38 -9.27
C THR A 138 -8.24 1.50 -8.13
N PHE A 139 -8.06 0.73 -7.05
CA PHE A 139 -8.93 0.78 -5.88
C PHE A 139 -8.90 2.15 -5.18
N VAL A 140 -7.71 2.68 -4.87
CA VAL A 140 -7.60 3.98 -4.17
C VAL A 140 -8.09 5.14 -5.01
N THR A 141 -7.90 5.07 -6.34
CA THR A 141 -8.38 6.09 -7.28
C THR A 141 -9.91 6.04 -7.40
N LYS A 142 -10.47 4.84 -7.58
CA LYS A 142 -11.93 4.65 -7.72
C LYS A 142 -12.71 5.14 -6.51
N TYR A 143 -12.17 4.93 -5.31
CA TYR A 143 -12.83 5.29 -4.05
C TYR A 143 -12.33 6.61 -3.44
N ASN A 144 -11.51 7.38 -4.18
CA ASN A 144 -10.93 8.65 -3.74
C ASN A 144 -10.26 8.56 -2.34
N LEU A 145 -9.56 7.46 -2.07
CA LEU A 145 -8.88 7.23 -0.79
C LEU A 145 -7.53 7.96 -0.69
N MET A 146 -7.00 8.40 -1.84
CA MET A 146 -5.74 9.13 -2.00
C MET A 146 -5.84 10.15 -3.14
N SER A 147 -5.18 11.31 -3.01
CA SER A 147 -5.03 12.24 -4.14
C SER A 147 -4.10 11.63 -5.19
N LYS A 148 -4.41 11.88 -6.46
CA LYS A 148 -3.60 11.47 -7.61
C LYS A 148 -2.17 12.00 -7.54
N ASP A 149 -1.94 13.16 -6.91
CA ASP A 149 -0.60 13.73 -6.74
C ASP A 149 0.33 12.85 -5.87
N ASN A 150 -0.25 11.94 -5.07
CA ASN A 150 0.54 10.99 -4.28
C ASN A 150 0.83 9.70 -5.05
N LEU A 151 0.25 9.50 -6.23
CA LEU A 151 0.43 8.32 -7.06
C LEU A 151 1.59 8.54 -8.01
N ILE A 152 2.80 8.21 -7.54
CA ILE A 152 4.05 8.44 -8.27
C ILE A 152 4.50 7.24 -9.10
N VAL A 153 3.88 6.07 -8.91
CA VAL A 153 4.24 4.85 -9.66
C VAL A 153 3.40 4.81 -10.94
N PRO A 154 4.03 4.83 -12.14
CA PRO A 154 3.34 5.00 -13.42
C PRO A 154 2.71 3.68 -13.93
N ILE A 155 1.81 3.08 -13.14
CA ILE A 155 1.21 1.76 -13.46
C ILE A 155 -0.06 1.88 -14.32
N LEU A 156 -0.74 3.03 -14.26
CA LEU A 156 -1.98 3.27 -15.01
C LEU A 156 -1.73 3.86 -16.40
N ASP A 157 -0.56 4.43 -16.65
CA ASP A 157 -0.23 5.06 -17.93
C ASP A 157 0.08 4.02 -19.03
N GLU A 158 0.51 2.82 -18.66
CA GLU A 158 0.79 1.73 -19.61
C GLU A 158 -0.48 1.25 -20.35
N GLU A 159 -1.67 1.33 -19.73
CA GLU A 159 -2.94 0.94 -20.37
C GLU A 159 -3.45 1.96 -21.39
N LEU A 160 -3.20 3.26 -21.19
CA LEU A 160 -3.55 4.28 -22.18
C LEU A 160 -2.78 4.04 -23.48
N THR A 161 -1.51 3.64 -23.38
CA THR A 161 -0.68 3.33 -24.55
C THR A 161 -0.98 1.97 -25.20
N ALA A 162 -1.38 0.97 -24.41
CA ALA A 162 -1.73 -0.36 -24.93
C ALA A 162 -3.11 -0.38 -25.60
N GLY A 163 -4.08 0.39 -25.07
CA GLY A 163 -5.42 0.51 -25.66
C GLY A 163 -5.49 1.35 -26.94
N GLU A 164 -4.52 2.24 -27.17
CA GLU A 164 -4.40 3.02 -28.43
C GLU A 164 -3.67 2.27 -29.54
N SER A 165 -2.96 1.17 -29.22
CA SER A 165 -2.22 0.36 -30.19
C SER A 165 -3.07 -0.76 -30.82
N GLU A 166 -4.30 -0.97 -30.35
CA GLU A 166 -5.26 -1.97 -30.86
C GLU A 166 -6.57 -1.34 -31.40
N ALA A 167 -6.58 -0.04 -31.69
CA ALA A 167 -7.72 0.68 -32.26
C ALA A 167 -7.46 1.20 -33.68
#